data_AF-A0A8D8G913-F1
#
_entry.id   AF-A0A8D8G913-F1
#
_cell.length_a   1.000
_cell.length_b   1.000
_cell.length_c   1.000
_cell.angle_alpha   90.00
_cell.angle_beta   90.00
_cell.angle_gamma   90.00
#
_symmetry.space_group_name_H-M   'P 1'
#
loop_
_entity.id
_entity.type
_entity.pdbx_description
1 polymer ?
#
loop_
_entity_poly.entity_id
_entity_poly.type
_entity_poly.pdbx_seq_one_letter_code
_entity_poly.pdbx_strand_id
1 'polypeptide(L)'
;MKHRNGQRPPGISQLLPVLLVLTCWTKATLQFYPRPGNDVGGDTFEGDIRMASSNALDDSYVVGVVEFRPELLNMDIRVRTERHYEAYRAMVLGEEARLTDIIVFPELTLNTLSDPVYVPDPLHSPVPCREDSPELLSKLSCLAAEARKY
;
A
#
# COMPACT_ATOMS: atom_id res chain seq x y z
N MET A 1 -12.70 8.66 -69.06
CA MET A 1 -13.48 7.56 -69.68
C MET A 1 -13.57 6.40 -68.69
N LYS A 2 -14.81 5.97 -68.34
CA LYS A 2 -15.23 4.69 -67.69
C LYS A 2 -14.63 4.38 -66.29
N HIS A 3 -15.33 3.80 -65.30
CA HIS A 3 -16.71 3.36 -65.05
C HIS A 3 -16.89 3.23 -63.52
N ARG A 4 -18.14 3.35 -63.03
CA ARG A 4 -18.61 3.11 -61.64
C ARG A 4 -18.59 1.62 -61.22
N ASN A 5 -18.52 1.40 -59.90
CA ASN A 5 -19.28 0.43 -59.04
C ASN A 5 -18.33 -0.05 -57.91
N GLY A 6 -18.62 -0.02 -56.61
CA GLY A 6 -19.87 -0.01 -55.86
C GLY A 6 -20.20 -1.40 -55.32
N GLN A 7 -19.75 -1.77 -54.10
CA GLN A 7 -20.46 -2.63 -53.13
C GLN A 7 -19.69 -2.87 -51.80
N ARG A 8 -20.47 -2.94 -50.72
CA ARG A 8 -20.13 -3.01 -49.27
C ARG A 8 -19.94 -4.49 -48.79
N PRO A 9 -19.56 -4.76 -47.51
CA PRO A 9 -18.58 -5.77 -47.12
C PRO A 9 -19.21 -7.08 -46.61
N PRO A 10 -18.38 -8.09 -46.30
CA PRO A 10 -18.68 -8.95 -45.15
C PRO A 10 -17.46 -9.28 -44.27
N GLY A 11 -17.72 -9.53 -42.99
CA GLY A 11 -16.89 -10.40 -42.16
C GLY A 11 -16.06 -9.72 -41.08
N ILE A 12 -16.71 -9.32 -39.98
CA ILE A 12 -16.04 -9.12 -38.69
C ILE A 12 -15.60 -10.52 -38.22
N SER A 13 -14.33 -10.87 -38.45
CA SER A 13 -13.69 -12.03 -37.84
C SER A 13 -13.07 -11.56 -36.53
N GLN A 14 -13.72 -11.90 -35.41
CA GLN A 14 -13.16 -11.71 -34.08
C GLN A 14 -12.03 -12.71 -33.88
N LEU A 15 -10.79 -12.22 -33.88
CA LEU A 15 -9.64 -12.94 -33.35
C LEU A 15 -9.23 -12.28 -32.04
N LEU A 16 -9.47 -13.02 -30.95
CA LEU A 16 -9.04 -12.68 -29.60
C LEU A 16 -7.53 -12.37 -29.56
N PRO A 17 -7.08 -11.28 -28.92
CA PRO A 17 -5.72 -11.21 -28.45
C PRO A 17 -5.57 -12.11 -27.22
N VAL A 18 -4.75 -13.15 -27.35
CA VAL A 18 -4.14 -13.86 -26.22
C VAL A 18 -3.24 -12.85 -25.51
N LEU A 19 -3.81 -12.12 -24.56
CA LEU A 19 -3.07 -11.26 -23.65
C LEU A 19 -2.47 -12.14 -22.57
N LEU A 20 -1.27 -12.66 -22.84
CA LEU A 20 -0.46 -13.36 -21.85
C LEU A 20 0.11 -12.30 -20.89
N VAL A 21 -0.70 -11.90 -19.92
CA VAL A 21 -0.28 -11.03 -18.82
C VAL A 21 0.60 -11.84 -17.88
N LEU A 22 1.89 -11.91 -18.19
CA LEU A 22 2.94 -12.23 -17.24
C LEU A 22 3.12 -11.01 -16.31
N THR A 23 2.15 -10.76 -15.43
CA THR A 23 2.43 -9.98 -14.22
C THR A 23 2.90 -10.97 -13.17
N CYS A 24 4.19 -10.94 -12.88
CA CYS A 24 4.72 -11.48 -11.64
C CYS A 24 4.24 -10.52 -10.55
N TRP A 25 3.15 -10.87 -9.87
CA TRP A 25 2.59 -10.04 -8.82
C TRP A 25 3.57 -10.01 -7.65
N THR A 26 4.14 -8.84 -7.35
CA THR A 26 4.58 -8.51 -6.01
C THR A 26 3.34 -8.49 -5.12
N LYS A 27 2.96 -9.64 -4.56
CA LYS A 27 1.79 -9.76 -3.69
C LYS A 27 2.09 -9.17 -2.32
N ALA A 28 1.91 -7.87 -2.15
CA ALA A 28 1.40 -7.37 -0.86
C ALA A 28 -0.12 -7.59 -0.90
N THR A 29 -0.63 -8.50 -0.07
CA THR A 29 -2.08 -8.73 0.04
C THR A 29 -2.57 -7.98 1.26
N LEU A 30 -3.31 -6.89 1.03
CA LEU A 30 -4.00 -6.17 2.09
C LEU A 30 -5.28 -6.91 2.46
N GLN A 31 -5.39 -7.36 3.70
CA GLN A 31 -6.62 -7.94 4.24
C GLN A 31 -7.41 -6.87 5.00
N PHE A 32 -8.62 -6.61 4.54
CA PHE A 32 -9.57 -5.74 5.22
C PHE A 32 -10.40 -6.56 6.21
N TYR A 33 -10.41 -6.15 7.47
CA TYR A 33 -11.24 -6.75 8.51
C TYR A 33 -12.33 -5.75 8.92
N PRO A 34 -13.55 -5.83 8.34
CA PRO A 34 -14.66 -5.05 8.84
C PRO A 34 -15.03 -5.54 10.26
N ARG A 35 -15.26 -4.60 11.17
CA ARG A 35 -15.75 -4.90 12.52
C ARG A 35 -17.18 -5.46 12.40
N PRO A 36 -17.54 -6.55 13.10
CA PRO A 36 -18.93 -6.96 13.18
C PRO A 36 -19.72 -5.90 13.98
N GLY A 37 -20.56 -5.14 13.27
CA GLY A 37 -21.53 -4.24 13.88
C GLY A 37 -22.67 -5.05 14.49
N ASN A 38 -23.04 -4.73 15.74
CA ASN A 38 -24.21 -5.29 16.40
C ASN A 38 -25.48 -4.57 15.91
N ASP A 39 -25.86 -4.77 14.65
CA ASP A 39 -27.15 -4.29 14.15
C ASP A 39 -28.04 -5.46 13.77
N VAL A 40 -28.91 -5.82 14.73
CA VAL A 40 -30.05 -6.70 14.51
C VAL A 40 -31.10 -5.89 13.77
N GLY A 41 -31.03 -5.92 12.43
CA GLY A 41 -32.00 -5.29 11.56
C GLY A 41 -31.79 -5.76 10.14
N GLY A 42 -32.61 -6.71 9.69
CA GLY A 42 -32.56 -7.24 8.34
C GLY A 42 -32.96 -6.19 7.32
N ASP A 43 -31.96 -5.60 6.67
CA ASP A 43 -32.10 -5.04 5.33
C ASP A 43 -30.88 -5.50 4.53
N THR A 44 -31.14 -5.96 3.32
CA THR A 44 -30.11 -6.27 2.32
C THR A 44 -29.23 -5.04 2.12
N PHE A 45 -28.03 -5.07 2.68
CA PHE A 45 -27.00 -4.05 2.46
C PHE A 45 -26.47 -4.19 1.02
N GLU A 46 -27.20 -3.59 0.07
CA GLU A 46 -26.61 -3.13 -1.19
C GLU A 46 -25.99 -1.74 -0.94
N GLY A 47 -25.06 -1.70 0.01
CA GLY A 47 -24.24 -0.53 0.26
C GLY A 47 -23.10 -0.55 -0.74
N ASP A 48 -23.17 0.29 -1.77
CA ASP A 48 -21.98 0.73 -2.50
C ASP A 48 -20.98 1.23 -1.44
N ILE A 49 -20.01 0.38 -1.06
CA ILE A 49 -18.88 0.82 -0.23
C ILE A 49 -18.11 1.77 -1.13
N ARG A 50 -18.46 3.06 -1.04
CA ARG A 50 -17.61 4.14 -1.52
C ARG A 50 -16.38 4.13 -0.65
N MET A 51 -15.42 3.30 -1.05
CA MET A 51 -14.13 3.15 -0.40
C MET A 51 -13.30 4.39 -0.73
N ALA A 52 -13.68 5.50 -0.10
CA ALA A 52 -12.92 6.72 -0.04
C ALA A 52 -11.97 6.65 1.17
N SER A 53 -10.89 7.40 1.12
CA SER A 53 -10.03 7.65 2.30
C SER A 53 -10.91 8.10 3.47
N SER A 54 -10.73 7.50 4.64
CA SER A 54 -11.45 7.98 5.83
C SER A 54 -10.88 9.33 6.29
N ASN A 55 -11.67 10.06 7.07
CA ASN A 55 -11.28 11.29 7.75
C ASN A 55 -11.32 11.09 9.27
N ALA A 56 -10.70 12.03 10.01
CA ALA A 56 -10.63 11.99 11.48
C ALA A 56 -11.97 12.06 12.22
N LEU A 57 -13.07 12.33 11.51
CA LEU A 57 -14.43 12.38 12.05
C LEU A 57 -15.24 11.12 11.74
N ASP A 58 -14.70 10.20 10.94
CA ASP A 58 -15.40 8.99 10.55
C ASP A 58 -15.38 7.97 11.71
N ASP A 59 -16.49 7.26 11.89
CA ASP A 59 -16.62 6.24 12.93
C ASP A 59 -15.88 4.93 12.61
N SER A 60 -15.26 4.85 11.44
CA SER A 60 -14.56 3.67 10.93
C SER A 60 -13.25 4.02 10.25
N TYR A 61 -12.27 3.12 10.35
CA TYR A 61 -10.96 3.23 9.69
C TYR A 61 -10.62 1.95 8.94
N VAL A 62 -9.71 2.07 7.99
CA VAL A 62 -9.21 1.01 7.11
C VAL A 62 -7.76 0.72 7.47
N VAL A 63 -7.50 -0.52 7.89
CA VAL A 63 -6.14 -0.97 8.22
C VAL A 63 -5.58 -1.82 7.09
N GLY A 64 -4.34 -1.52 6.74
CA GLY A 64 -3.49 -2.40 5.97
C GLY A 64 -2.50 -3.17 6.83
N VAL A 65 -2.33 -4.45 6.57
CA VAL A 65 -1.28 -5.27 7.19
C VAL A 65 -0.37 -5.81 6.11
N VAL A 66 0.94 -5.65 6.31
CA VAL A 66 1.96 -5.99 5.33
C VAL A 66 2.57 -7.34 5.64
N GLU A 67 2.58 -8.24 4.65
CA GLU A 67 3.50 -9.38 4.64
C GLU A 67 4.82 -8.93 4.00
N PHE A 68 5.90 -8.97 4.77
CA PHE A 68 7.21 -8.51 4.33
C PHE A 68 8.22 -9.66 4.29
N ARG A 69 8.98 -9.75 3.19
CA ARG A 69 10.08 -10.72 3.05
C ARG A 69 11.41 -9.99 3.23
N PRO A 70 12.04 -10.06 4.42
CA PRO A 70 13.28 -9.36 4.66
C PRO A 70 14.44 -10.00 3.88
N GLU A 71 15.40 -9.16 3.52
CA GLU A 71 16.70 -9.53 3.03
C GLU A 71 17.45 -10.40 4.07
N LEU A 72 18.46 -11.13 3.59
CA LEU A 72 19.24 -12.03 4.41
C LEU A 72 19.99 -11.29 5.53
N LEU A 73 20.05 -11.92 6.71
CA LEU A 73 20.68 -11.35 7.90
C LEU A 73 22.19 -11.14 7.78
N ASN A 74 22.86 -11.78 6.81
CA ASN A 74 24.29 -11.64 6.56
C ASN A 74 24.66 -10.38 5.75
N MET A 75 23.66 -9.63 5.26
CA MET A 75 23.88 -8.33 4.64
C MET A 75 24.30 -7.30 5.70
N ASP A 76 25.13 -6.34 5.31
CA ASP A 76 25.44 -5.18 6.14
C ASP A 76 24.14 -4.53 6.65
N ILE A 77 24.06 -4.28 7.96
CA ILE A 77 22.81 -3.89 8.62
C ILE A 77 22.31 -2.56 8.08
N ARG A 78 23.20 -1.58 7.83
CA ARG A 78 22.81 -0.27 7.30
C ARG A 78 22.26 -0.40 5.88
N VAL A 79 22.93 -1.17 5.03
CA VAL A 79 22.46 -1.42 3.66
C VAL A 79 21.11 -2.15 3.68
N ARG A 80 20.94 -3.11 4.59
CA ARG A 80 19.70 -3.89 4.74
C ARG A 80 18.53 -3.01 5.18
N THR A 81 18.74 -2.20 6.23
CA THR A 81 17.74 -1.25 6.74
C THR A 81 17.33 -0.26 5.67
N GLU A 82 18.27 0.30 4.91
CA GLU A 82 17.94 1.25 3.84
C GLU A 82 17.11 0.59 2.73
N ARG A 83 17.48 -0.63 2.29
CA ARG A 83 16.68 -1.38 1.30
C ARG A 83 15.27 -1.67 1.79
N HIS A 84 15.13 -2.08 3.06
CA HIS A 84 13.82 -2.34 3.64
C HIS A 84 12.99 -1.07 3.78
N TYR A 85 13.62 0.05 4.17
CA TYR A 85 12.96 1.34 4.21
C TYR A 85 12.44 1.77 2.83
N GLU A 86 13.22 1.62 1.77
CA GLU A 86 12.76 1.93 0.41
C GLU A 86 11.58 1.02 -0.02
N ALA A 87 11.59 -0.25 0.37
CA ALA A 87 10.46 -1.13 0.14
C ALA A 87 9.22 -0.70 0.94
N TYR A 88 9.39 -0.26 2.18
CA TYR A 88 8.31 0.31 3.02
C TYR A 88 7.73 1.55 2.35
N ARG A 89 8.59 2.48 1.91
CA ARG A 89 8.20 3.69 1.20
C ARG A 89 7.37 3.37 -0.04
N ALA A 90 7.82 2.41 -0.86
CA ALA A 90 7.10 2.00 -2.06
C ALA A 90 5.70 1.42 -1.75
N MET A 91 5.56 0.66 -0.65
CA MET A 91 4.26 0.10 -0.24
C MET A 91 3.33 1.17 0.34
N VAL A 92 3.84 2.08 1.18
CA VAL A 92 3.05 3.15 1.81
C VAL A 92 2.50 4.14 0.77
N LEU A 93 3.32 4.48 -0.23
CA LEU A 93 2.96 5.41 -1.30
C LEU A 93 2.29 4.71 -2.50
N GLY A 94 2.21 3.38 -2.47
CA GLY A 94 1.62 2.56 -3.52
C GLY A 94 0.10 2.71 -3.63
N GLU A 95 -0.43 2.35 -4.80
CA GLU A 95 -1.87 2.40 -5.08
C GLU A 95 -2.66 1.45 -4.17
N GLU A 96 -2.07 0.33 -3.77
CA GLU A 96 -2.68 -0.67 -2.90
C GLU A 96 -2.97 -0.09 -1.51
N ALA A 97 -2.09 0.77 -1.00
CA ALA A 97 -2.23 1.45 0.28
C ALA A 97 -3.07 2.74 0.20
N ARG A 98 -3.59 3.11 -0.98
CA ARG A 98 -4.26 4.40 -1.18
C ARG A 98 -5.39 4.63 -0.17
N LEU A 99 -6.17 3.58 0.10
CA LEU A 99 -7.38 3.65 0.94
C LEU A 99 -7.13 3.29 2.41
N THR A 100 -5.91 2.91 2.79
CA THR A 100 -5.60 2.56 4.18
C THR A 100 -5.29 3.81 4.99
N ASP A 101 -5.84 3.89 6.19
CA ASP A 101 -5.56 4.96 7.16
C ASP A 101 -4.37 4.60 8.05
N ILE A 102 -4.22 3.30 8.33
CA ILE A 102 -3.16 2.72 9.17
C ILE A 102 -2.49 1.59 8.41
N ILE A 103 -1.16 1.53 8.40
CA ILE A 103 -0.39 0.43 7.79
C ILE A 103 0.52 -0.20 8.84
N VAL A 104 0.29 -1.48 9.11
CA VAL A 104 1.06 -2.25 10.08
C VAL A 104 2.11 -3.10 9.38
N PHE A 105 3.34 -2.94 9.81
CA PHE A 105 4.50 -3.64 9.30
C PHE A 105 5.02 -4.70 10.29
N PRO A 106 5.61 -5.82 9.80
CA PRO A 106 6.16 -6.87 10.67
C PRO A 106 7.34 -6.40 11.54
N GLU A 107 7.54 -7.09 12.66
CA GLU A 107 8.66 -6.90 13.57
C GLU A 107 10.02 -7.27 12.94
N LEU A 108 11.11 -6.67 13.43
CA LEU A 108 12.51 -7.01 13.10
C LEU A 108 12.88 -6.94 11.61
N THR A 109 12.17 -6.12 10.85
CA THR A 109 12.47 -5.88 9.44
C THR A 109 13.42 -4.69 9.27
N LEU A 110 13.11 -3.53 9.84
CA LEU A 110 13.92 -2.31 9.71
C LEU A 110 15.16 -2.30 10.63
N ASN A 111 15.16 -3.11 11.67
CA ASN A 111 16.26 -3.23 12.63
C ASN A 111 16.54 -4.70 12.98
N THR A 112 17.53 -4.95 13.83
CA THR A 112 17.78 -6.27 14.42
C THR A 112 17.85 -6.17 15.94
N LEU A 113 17.81 -7.31 16.63
CA LEU A 113 18.14 -7.37 18.06
C LEU A 113 19.58 -6.91 18.35
N SER A 114 20.48 -7.02 17.38
CA SER A 114 21.88 -6.57 17.48
C SER A 114 22.10 -5.10 17.08
N ASP A 115 21.07 -4.43 16.57
CA ASP A 115 21.12 -3.03 16.14
C ASP A 115 19.84 -2.30 16.59
N PRO A 116 19.72 -2.02 17.90
CA PRO A 116 18.57 -1.32 18.44
C PRO A 116 18.62 0.16 18.08
N VAL A 117 17.46 0.73 17.75
CA VAL A 117 17.29 2.16 17.53
C VAL A 117 16.75 2.81 18.81
N TYR A 118 17.34 3.92 19.24
CA TYR A 118 16.82 4.69 20.35
C TYR A 118 15.50 5.37 19.98
N VAL A 119 14.43 5.07 20.72
CA VAL A 119 13.11 5.69 20.56
C VAL A 119 12.84 6.57 21.79
N PRO A 120 12.71 7.91 21.64
CA PRO A 120 12.39 8.78 22.75
C PRO A 120 10.95 8.61 23.24
N ASP A 121 10.68 9.06 24.46
CA ASP A 121 9.31 9.10 24.99
C ASP A 121 8.44 10.05 24.14
N PRO A 122 7.36 9.54 23.51
CA PRO A 122 6.53 10.33 22.61
C PRO A 122 5.78 11.48 23.30
N LEU A 123 5.56 11.42 24.63
CA LEU A 123 4.89 12.50 25.37
C LEU A 123 5.82 13.70 25.61
N HIS A 124 7.13 13.46 25.66
CA HIS A 124 8.11 14.47 26.02
C HIS A 124 8.96 14.93 24.83
N SER A 125 9.18 14.05 23.84
CA SER A 125 10.02 14.33 22.68
C SER A 125 9.53 13.53 21.46
N PRO A 126 8.43 13.99 20.81
CA PRO A 126 7.99 13.38 19.56
C PRO A 126 9.06 13.55 18.48
N VAL A 127 9.33 12.51 17.69
CA VAL A 127 10.33 12.57 16.62
C VAL A 127 9.76 13.33 15.42
N PRO A 128 10.24 14.56 15.12
CA PRO A 128 9.71 15.33 14.00
C PRO A 128 10.18 14.75 12.67
N CYS A 129 9.37 14.94 11.63
CA CYS A 129 9.87 14.85 10.26
C CYS A 129 10.91 15.95 10.04
N ARG A 130 12.13 15.56 9.68
CA ARG A 130 13.21 16.45 9.26
C ARG A 130 13.67 15.98 7.89
N GLU A 131 13.37 16.79 6.88
CA GLU A 131 13.89 16.60 5.53
C GLU A 131 15.42 16.41 5.58
N ASP A 132 15.93 15.47 4.78
CA ASP A 132 17.35 15.09 4.70
C ASP A 132 17.97 14.45 5.96
N SER A 133 17.19 14.13 7.00
CA SER A 133 17.72 13.41 8.16
C SER A 133 18.14 11.98 7.80
N PRO A 134 19.37 11.55 8.15
CA PRO A 134 19.78 10.15 7.98
C PRO A 134 19.16 9.23 9.03
N GLU A 135 18.50 9.78 10.06
CA GLU A 135 17.93 9.02 11.17
C GLU A 135 16.64 8.30 10.74
N LEU A 136 16.61 6.98 10.94
CA LEU A 136 15.49 6.12 10.55
C LEU A 136 14.13 6.61 11.10
N LEU A 137 14.06 7.00 12.37
CA LEU A 137 12.80 7.46 12.97
C LEU A 137 12.30 8.76 12.32
N SER A 138 13.19 9.68 11.95
CA SER A 138 12.80 10.92 11.27
C SER A 138 12.33 10.64 9.84
N LYS A 139 13.00 9.71 9.13
CA LYS A 139 12.55 9.21 7.83
C LYS A 139 11.14 8.60 7.90
N LEU A 140 10.87 7.77 8.89
CA LEU A 140 9.54 7.18 9.11
C LEU A 140 8.48 8.25 9.44
N SER A 141 8.82 9.24 10.29
CA SER A 141 7.93 10.37 10.57
C SER A 141 7.59 11.16 9.30
N CYS A 142 8.56 11.38 8.41
CA CYS A 142 8.32 12.04 7.13
C CYS A 142 7.46 11.20 6.20
N LEU A 143 7.71 9.90 6.10
CA LEU A 143 6.91 9.00 5.26
C LEU A 143 5.43 8.97 5.71
N ALA A 144 5.18 8.90 7.01
CA ALA A 144 3.84 8.95 7.57
C ALA A 144 3.14 10.29 7.28
N ALA A 145 3.86 11.40 7.42
CA ALA A 145 3.34 12.74 7.12
C ALA A 145 3.06 12.94 5.61
N GLU A 146 3.97 12.49 4.74
CA GLU A 146 3.83 12.54 3.28
C GLU A 146 2.59 11.76 2.82
N ALA A 147 2.42 10.54 3.34
CA ALA A 147 1.31 9.67 2.97
C ALA A 147 -0.02 10.05 3.66
N ARG A 148 0.04 10.84 4.74
CA ARG A 148 -1.07 11.10 5.67
C ARG A 148 -1.66 9.79 6.22
N LYS A 149 -0.79 8.89 6.68
CA LYS A 149 -1.13 7.57 7.23
C LYS A 149 -0.46 7.35 8.57
N TYR A 150 -1.00 6.43 9.36
CA TYR A 150 -0.37 5.92 10.58
C TYR A 150 0.38 4.62 10.33
#